data_AF-A0A2G2NNA6-F1
#
_entry.id   AF-A0A2G2NNA6-F1
#
_cell.length_a   1.000
_cell.length_b   1.000
_cell.length_c   1.000
_cell.angle_alpha   90.00
_cell.angle_beta   90.00
_cell.angle_gamma   90.00
#
_symmetry.space_group_name_H-M   'P 1'
#
loop_
_entity.id
_entity.type
_entity.pdbx_description
1 polymer ?
#
loop_
_entity_poly.entity_id
_entity_poly.type
_entity_poly.pdbx_seq_one_letter_code
_entity_poly.pdbx_strand_id
1 'polypeptide(L)'
;MKLGRCPVCHSHLHLDALIQDEAGSELLGVLAGLGRPLARPLVQYLALFRPAKSDLSNARALKLAQETLAIADRDSLVAALQDTVRSIQEKRQRGQVQPLKNHNYLKQVLASVAPEARKPAAEAEHRTTVTEKKQGMDETPEQARLKWEADMRRRGIDPGQFKTSRR
;
A
#
# COMPACT_ATOMS: atom_id res chain seq x y z
N MET A 1 15.68 33.74 -5.27
CA MET A 1 14.67 34.09 -6.32
C MET A 1 13.26 33.82 -5.80
N LYS A 2 12.33 34.80 -5.83
CA LYS A 2 10.96 34.61 -5.33
C LYS A 2 10.11 33.84 -6.35
N LEU A 3 9.57 32.69 -5.93
CA LEU A 3 8.68 31.85 -6.74
C LEU A 3 7.22 32.24 -6.57
N GLY A 4 6.81 32.62 -5.35
CA GLY A 4 5.41 32.96 -5.07
C GLY A 4 5.16 33.29 -3.60
N ARG A 5 3.88 33.22 -3.21
CA ARG A 5 3.43 33.42 -1.82
C ARG A 5 2.57 32.22 -1.41
N CYS A 6 2.80 31.67 -0.22
CA CYS A 6 1.98 30.59 0.31
C CYS A 6 0.54 31.08 0.51
N PRO A 7 -0.49 30.38 -0.01
CA PRO A 7 -1.88 30.80 0.18
C PRO A 7 -2.40 30.53 1.60
N VAL A 8 -1.67 29.77 2.42
CA VAL A 8 -2.07 29.39 3.78
C VAL A 8 -1.49 30.34 4.83
N CYS A 9 -0.17 30.56 4.82
CA CYS A 9 0.51 31.39 5.83
C CYS A 9 1.06 32.71 5.27
N HIS A 10 0.89 32.98 3.98
CA HIS A 10 1.35 34.19 3.30
C HIS A 10 2.86 34.45 3.30
N SER A 11 3.68 33.51 3.77
CA SER A 11 5.15 33.55 3.63
C SER A 11 5.58 33.57 2.16
N HIS A 12 6.71 34.21 1.87
CA HIS A 12 7.30 34.21 0.53
C HIS A 12 7.98 32.86 0.29
N LEU A 13 7.77 32.28 -0.89
CA LEU A 13 8.40 31.04 -1.30
C LEU A 13 9.60 31.38 -2.18
N HIS A 14 10.81 31.07 -1.71
CA HIS A 14 12.07 31.34 -2.39
C HIS A 14 12.64 30.05 -2.98
N LEU A 15 12.98 30.04 -4.26
CA LEU A 15 13.44 28.83 -4.94
C LEU A 15 14.75 28.28 -4.34
N ASP A 16 15.66 29.19 -3.98
CA ASP A 16 16.93 28.90 -3.29
C ASP A 16 16.74 28.26 -1.92
N ALA A 17 15.64 28.57 -1.22
CA ALA A 17 15.31 27.93 0.05
C ALA A 17 14.72 26.53 -0.13
N LEU A 18 14.00 26.28 -1.23
CA LEU A 18 13.35 24.99 -1.49
C LEU A 18 14.35 23.88 -1.86
N ILE A 19 15.53 24.25 -2.39
CA ILE A 19 16.58 23.30 -2.80
C ILE A 19 17.69 23.11 -1.76
N GLN A 20 17.59 23.73 -0.58
CA GLN A 20 18.59 23.55 0.49
C GLN A 20 18.61 22.12 1.04
N ASP A 21 17.46 21.47 1.04
CA ASP A 21 17.35 20.06 1.40
C ASP A 21 17.62 19.18 0.18
N GLU A 22 18.56 18.25 0.30
CA GLU A 22 19.01 17.41 -0.81
C GLU A 22 17.87 16.61 -1.44
N ALA A 23 17.06 15.95 -0.60
CA ALA A 23 15.91 15.18 -1.07
C ALA A 23 14.84 16.07 -1.72
N GLY A 24 14.66 17.29 -1.21
CA GLY A 24 13.78 18.30 -1.81
C GLY A 24 14.27 18.76 -3.18
N SER A 25 15.58 19.01 -3.31
CA SER A 25 16.24 19.37 -4.57
C SER A 25 16.08 18.25 -5.61
N GLU A 26 16.37 17.01 -5.23
CA GLU A 26 16.24 15.85 -6.12
C GLU A 26 14.78 15.65 -6.57
N LEU A 27 13.83 15.76 -5.64
CA LEU A 27 12.40 15.68 -5.95
C LEU A 27 11.97 16.75 -6.96
N LEU A 28 12.45 17.99 -6.80
CA LEU A 28 12.19 19.07 -7.76
C LEU A 28 12.80 18.75 -9.13
N GLY A 29 14.00 18.17 -9.17
CA GLY A 29 14.63 17.69 -10.40
C GLY A 29 13.79 16.63 -11.12
N VAL A 30 13.30 15.63 -10.38
CA VAL A 30 12.38 14.61 -10.91
C VAL A 30 11.14 15.27 -11.50
N LEU A 31 10.48 16.15 -10.75
CA LEU A 31 9.25 16.82 -11.21
C LEU A 31 9.46 17.70 -12.44
N ALA A 32 10.60 18.39 -12.53
CA ALA A 32 10.96 19.21 -13.68
C ALA A 32 11.10 18.39 -14.97
N GLY A 33 11.63 17.16 -14.88
CA GLY A 33 11.81 16.25 -16.01
C GLY A 33 10.52 15.59 -16.53
N LEU A 34 9.45 15.54 -15.73
CA LEU A 34 8.21 14.84 -16.10
C LEU A 34 7.28 15.66 -17.01
N GLY A 35 7.43 16.97 -17.12
CA GLY A 35 6.46 17.81 -17.84
C GLY A 35 5.09 17.89 -17.16
N ARG A 36 4.29 18.90 -17.57
CA ARG A 36 3.08 19.32 -16.84
C ARG A 36 1.99 18.24 -16.66
N PRO A 37 1.66 17.40 -17.67
CA PRO A 37 0.56 16.45 -17.55
C PRO A 37 0.74 15.38 -16.47
N LEU A 38 1.99 14.99 -16.19
CA LEU A 38 2.31 13.97 -15.18
C LEU A 38 2.76 14.58 -13.85
N ALA A 39 3.55 15.67 -13.88
CA ALA A 39 4.07 16.30 -12.67
C ALA A 39 2.95 16.75 -11.72
N ARG A 40 1.87 17.35 -12.25
CA ARG A 40 0.77 17.87 -11.42
C ARG A 40 -0.03 16.76 -10.73
N PRO A 41 -0.53 15.71 -11.43
CA PRO A 41 -1.17 14.57 -10.77
C PRO A 41 -0.25 13.87 -9.76
N LEU A 42 1.04 13.75 -10.06
CA LEU A 42 2.00 13.13 -9.13
C LEU A 42 2.10 13.93 -7.82
N VAL A 43 2.25 15.26 -7.88
CA VAL A 43 2.27 16.11 -6.67
C VAL A 43 0.98 15.99 -5.87
N GLN A 44 -0.17 15.97 -6.55
CA GLN A 44 -1.47 15.78 -5.88
C GLN A 44 -1.59 14.41 -5.23
N TYR A 45 -1.08 13.37 -5.87
CA TYR A 45 -1.06 12.02 -5.34
C TYR A 45 -0.15 11.90 -4.11
N LEU A 46 1.05 12.49 -4.13
CA LEU A 46 1.95 12.52 -2.97
C LEU A 46 1.29 13.20 -1.75
N ALA A 47 0.49 14.24 -1.97
CA ALA A 47 -0.26 14.90 -0.89
C ALA A 47 -1.28 13.97 -0.19
N LEU A 48 -1.69 12.86 -0.81
CA LEU A 48 -2.58 11.88 -0.20
C LEU A 48 -1.91 11.07 0.92
N PHE A 49 -0.57 11.05 0.97
CA PHE A 49 0.23 10.37 2.00
C PHE A 49 0.50 11.25 3.22
N ARG A 50 0.13 12.54 3.18
CA ARG A 50 0.39 13.47 4.28
C ARG A 50 -0.36 13.03 5.55
N PRO A 51 0.33 12.75 6.67
CA PRO A 51 -0.31 12.48 7.96
C PRO A 51 -1.14 13.67 8.48
N ALA A 52 -2.08 13.41 9.38
CA ALA A 52 -2.93 14.47 9.92
C ALA A 52 -2.19 15.45 10.87
N LYS A 53 -1.14 14.98 11.53
CA LYS A 53 -0.43 15.73 12.59
C LYS A 53 0.94 16.25 12.18
N SER A 54 1.42 15.88 11.00
CA SER A 54 2.77 16.21 10.55
C SER A 54 2.82 16.32 9.04
N ASP A 55 3.86 16.98 8.54
CA ASP A 55 4.11 17.02 7.11
C ASP A 55 4.75 15.72 6.59
N LEU A 56 4.66 15.53 5.28
CA LEU A 56 5.38 14.50 4.56
C LEU A 56 6.82 14.97 4.38
N SER A 57 7.80 14.22 4.87
CA SER A 57 9.21 14.58 4.67
C SER A 57 9.61 14.49 3.20
N ASN A 58 10.55 15.33 2.78
CA ASN A 58 11.05 15.35 1.40
C ASN A 58 11.65 14.00 0.99
N ALA A 59 12.47 13.37 1.85
CA ALA A 59 13.03 12.04 1.59
C ALA A 59 11.92 10.98 1.34
N ARG A 60 10.83 11.04 2.11
CA ARG A 60 9.70 10.13 1.90
C ARG A 60 8.92 10.47 0.62
N ALA A 61 8.72 11.75 0.34
CA ALA A 61 8.05 12.21 -0.87
C ALA A 61 8.83 11.80 -2.14
N LEU A 62 10.16 11.95 -2.13
CA LEU A 62 11.06 11.52 -3.20
C LEU A 62 10.95 10.01 -3.44
N LYS A 63 11.06 9.20 -2.39
CA LYS A 63 10.91 7.74 -2.47
C LYS A 63 9.57 7.35 -3.07
N LEU A 64 8.46 7.91 -2.57
CA LEU A 64 7.12 7.66 -3.10
C LEU A 64 6.97 8.09 -4.56
N ALA A 65 7.62 9.19 -4.97
CA ALA A 65 7.60 9.66 -6.35
C ALA A 65 8.30 8.66 -7.27
N GLN A 66 9.50 8.21 -6.92
CA GLN A 66 10.27 7.23 -7.68
C GLN A 66 9.54 5.88 -7.75
N GLU A 67 9.01 5.40 -6.62
CA GLU A 67 8.20 4.19 -6.56
C GLU A 67 6.98 4.30 -7.49
N THR A 68 6.28 5.44 -7.47
CA THR A 68 5.11 5.68 -8.33
C THR A 68 5.47 5.63 -9.81
N LEU A 69 6.56 6.28 -10.20
CA LEU A 69 7.03 6.33 -11.58
C LEU A 69 7.51 4.97 -12.11
N ALA A 70 7.93 4.07 -11.21
CA ALA A 70 8.32 2.72 -11.55
C ALA A 70 7.13 1.78 -11.84
N ILE A 71 5.90 2.12 -11.39
CA ILE A 71 4.75 1.21 -11.46
C ILE A 71 4.29 0.93 -12.89
N ALA A 72 4.21 1.94 -13.74
CA ALA A 72 3.65 1.82 -15.09
C ALA A 72 4.34 2.78 -16.08
N ASP A 73 3.87 2.81 -17.32
CA ASP A 73 4.28 3.83 -18.29
C ASP A 73 3.64 5.20 -17.99
N ARG A 74 4.14 6.23 -18.68
CA ARG A 74 3.77 7.62 -18.44
C ARG A 74 2.27 7.87 -18.66
N ASP A 75 1.68 7.36 -19.72
CA ASP A 75 0.32 7.73 -20.12
C ASP A 75 -0.71 7.03 -19.21
N SER A 76 -0.46 5.76 -18.89
CA SER A 76 -1.25 5.00 -17.92
C SER A 76 -1.21 5.61 -16.52
N LEU A 77 -0.06 6.13 -16.10
CA LEU A 77 0.08 6.81 -14.81
C LEU A 77 -0.71 8.12 -14.74
N VAL A 78 -0.74 8.92 -15.81
CA VAL A 78 -1.49 10.20 -15.80
C VAL A 78 -2.96 9.96 -15.46
N ALA A 79 -3.60 9.03 -16.18
CA ALA A 79 -5.01 8.72 -15.96
C ALA A 79 -5.26 8.11 -14.58
N ALA A 80 -4.46 7.11 -14.17
CA ALA A 80 -4.66 6.43 -12.90
C ALA A 80 -4.41 7.33 -11.67
N LEU A 81 -3.43 8.24 -11.74
CA LEU A 81 -3.18 9.20 -10.66
C LEU A 81 -4.34 10.19 -10.52
N GLN A 82 -4.89 10.69 -11.62
CA GLN A 82 -6.03 11.59 -11.61
C GLN A 82 -7.27 10.92 -10.99
N ASP A 83 -7.57 9.69 -11.40
CA ASP A 83 -8.70 8.91 -10.87
C ASP A 83 -8.52 8.59 -9.38
N THR A 84 -7.30 8.22 -8.99
CA THR A 84 -6.97 7.98 -7.59
C THR A 84 -7.16 9.23 -6.74
N VAL A 85 -6.64 10.38 -7.18
CA VAL A 85 -6.77 11.65 -6.47
C VAL A 85 -8.23 12.04 -6.32
N ARG A 86 -9.02 11.98 -7.41
CA ARG A 86 -10.45 12.28 -7.39
C ARG A 86 -11.20 11.39 -6.40
N SER A 87 -11.05 10.06 -6.50
CA SER A 87 -11.79 9.14 -5.64
C SER A 87 -11.44 9.30 -4.15
N ILE A 88 -10.16 9.52 -3.82
CA ILE A 88 -9.75 9.75 -2.43
C ILE A 88 -10.27 11.09 -1.92
N GLN A 89 -10.28 12.14 -2.73
CA GLN A 89 -10.85 13.43 -2.34
C GLN A 89 -12.35 13.34 -2.07
N GLU A 90 -13.11 12.62 -2.90
CA GLU A 90 -14.54 12.37 -2.66
C GLU A 90 -14.77 11.60 -1.34
N LYS A 91 -13.95 10.58 -1.05
CA LYS A 91 -14.01 9.85 0.23
C LYS A 91 -13.72 10.77 1.42
N ARG A 92 -12.76 11.68 1.29
CA ARG A 92 -12.44 12.68 2.33
C ARG A 92 -13.59 13.64 2.56
N GLN A 93 -14.28 14.08 1.50
CA GLN A 93 -15.48 14.92 1.62
C GLN A 93 -16.61 14.20 2.37
N ARG A 94 -16.67 12.86 2.29
CA ARG A 94 -17.60 12.00 3.04
C ARG A 94 -17.11 11.62 4.46
N GLY A 95 -16.00 12.20 4.92
CA GLY A 95 -15.48 11.99 6.28
C GLY A 95 -14.39 10.93 6.43
N GLN A 96 -13.94 10.26 5.36
CA GLN A 96 -12.81 9.32 5.42
C GLN A 96 -11.48 10.07 5.20
N VAL A 97 -10.85 10.51 6.29
CA VAL A 97 -9.67 11.39 6.26
C VAL A 97 -8.33 10.63 6.34
N GLN A 98 -8.34 9.30 6.30
CA GLN A 98 -7.11 8.52 6.47
C GLN A 98 -6.12 8.76 5.30
N PRO A 99 -4.81 8.96 5.62
CA PRO A 99 -3.77 9.04 4.60
C PRO A 99 -3.52 7.67 3.96
N LEU A 100 -3.02 7.69 2.72
CA LEU A 100 -2.54 6.47 2.09
C LEU A 100 -1.28 5.97 2.80
N LYS A 101 -1.18 4.64 2.93
CA LYS A 101 -0.03 3.96 3.53
C LYS A 101 0.94 3.42 2.48
N ASN A 102 0.45 3.08 1.29
CA ASN A 102 1.19 2.45 0.20
C ASN A 102 0.48 2.68 -1.15
N HIS A 103 1.04 2.13 -2.23
CA HIS A 103 0.55 2.27 -3.59
C HIS A 103 -0.55 1.25 -3.99
N ASN A 104 -1.07 0.43 -3.07
CA ASN A 104 -1.99 -0.65 -3.43
C ASN A 104 -3.28 -0.14 -4.10
N TYR A 105 -3.80 0.99 -3.64
CA TYR A 105 -4.99 1.59 -4.25
C TYR A 105 -4.70 2.11 -5.67
N LEU A 106 -3.53 2.71 -5.90
CA LEU A 106 -3.11 3.12 -7.25
C LEU A 106 -2.93 1.90 -8.17
N LYS A 107 -2.33 0.82 -7.67
CA LYS A 107 -2.19 -0.45 -8.42
C LYS A 107 -3.56 -1.02 -8.81
N GLN A 108 -4.57 -0.91 -7.94
CA GLN A 108 -5.95 -1.31 -8.26
C GLN A 108 -6.59 -0.42 -9.33
N VAL A 109 -6.43 0.91 -9.24
CA VAL A 109 -6.97 1.85 -10.24
C VAL A 109 -6.30 1.64 -11.60
N LEU A 110 -4.98 1.42 -11.63
CA LEU A 110 -4.27 1.09 -12.87
C LEU A 110 -4.84 -0.15 -13.56
N ALA A 111 -5.17 -1.20 -12.79
CA ALA A 111 -5.78 -2.40 -13.36
C ALA A 111 -7.14 -2.14 -14.02
N SER A 112 -7.88 -1.11 -13.57
CA SER A 112 -9.15 -0.70 -14.19
C SER A 112 -8.99 0.23 -15.40
N VAL A 113 -7.94 1.07 -15.41
CA VAL A 113 -7.75 2.13 -16.42
C VAL A 113 -6.90 1.64 -17.59
N ALA A 114 -5.95 0.74 -17.34
CA ALA A 114 -5.02 0.22 -18.34
C ALA A 114 -4.56 -1.20 -17.97
N PRO A 115 -5.33 -2.26 -18.30
CA PRO A 115 -5.00 -3.64 -17.91
C PRO A 115 -3.64 -4.10 -18.46
N GLU A 116 -3.21 -3.59 -19.61
CA GLU A 116 -1.94 -3.92 -20.27
C GLU A 116 -0.72 -3.16 -19.72
N ALA A 117 -0.93 -2.09 -18.94
CA ALA A 117 0.14 -1.20 -18.48
C ALA A 117 0.93 -1.76 -17.29
N ARG A 118 0.62 -2.98 -16.86
CA ARG A 118 1.31 -3.61 -15.74
C ARG A 118 2.73 -3.96 -16.17
N LYS A 119 3.70 -3.11 -15.83
CA LYS A 119 5.08 -3.56 -15.68
C LYS A 119 5.06 -4.66 -14.60
N PRO A 120 5.59 -5.86 -14.85
CA PRO A 120 5.73 -6.85 -13.80
C PRO A 120 6.71 -6.32 -12.77
N ALA A 121 6.19 -5.65 -11.74
CA ALA A 121 6.96 -5.30 -10.56
C ALA A 121 7.46 -6.60 -9.94
N ALA A 122 8.77 -6.69 -9.72
CA ALA A 122 9.48 -7.79 -9.05
C ALA A 122 9.16 -7.86 -7.54
N GLU A 123 7.89 -7.68 -7.17
CA GLU A 123 7.35 -7.79 -5.81
C GLU A 123 6.32 -8.93 -5.79
N ALA A 124 6.77 -10.14 -6.09
CA ALA A 124 5.95 -11.36 -5.95
C ALA A 124 6.69 -12.49 -5.22
N GLU A 125 7.78 -12.20 -4.53
CA GLU A 125 8.50 -13.18 -3.70
C GLU A 125 8.63 -12.70 -2.26
N HIS A 126 7.51 -12.44 -1.57
CA HIS A 126 7.42 -12.59 -0.10
C HIS A 126 5.96 -12.42 0.36
N ARG A 127 5.08 -13.26 -0.19
CA ARG A 127 3.82 -13.54 0.48
C ARG A 127 3.75 -15.03 0.74
N THR A 128 4.33 -15.44 1.86
CA THR A 128 4.08 -16.76 2.46
C THR A 128 2.63 -16.79 2.92
N THR A 129 1.70 -17.00 1.99
CA THR A 129 0.36 -17.49 2.33
C THR A 129 0.53 -18.97 2.65
N VAL A 130 0.68 -19.30 3.93
CA VAL A 130 0.44 -20.66 4.40
C VAL A 130 -1.05 -20.91 4.22
N THR A 131 -1.41 -21.51 3.08
CA THR A 131 -2.72 -22.11 2.88
C THR A 131 -2.67 -23.45 3.58
N GLU A 132 -3.19 -23.53 4.80
CA GLU A 132 -3.52 -24.82 5.41
C GLU A 132 -4.59 -25.48 4.53
N LYS A 133 -4.14 -26.38 3.63
CA LYS A 133 -5.05 -27.30 2.96
C LYS A 133 -5.61 -28.22 4.05
N LYS A 134 -6.89 -28.06 4.39
CA LYS A 134 -7.65 -29.11 5.09
C LYS A 134 -7.70 -30.35 4.18
N GLN A 135 -6.69 -31.20 4.30
CA GLN A 135 -6.72 -32.58 3.81
C GLN A 135 -6.96 -33.48 5.01
N GLY A 136 -8.24 -33.64 5.35
CA GLY A 136 -8.71 -34.64 6.28
C GLY A 136 -10.10 -35.07 5.80
N MET A 137 -10.24 -36.35 5.49
CA MET A 137 -11.52 -36.98 5.15
C MET A 137 -12.50 -36.78 6.32
N ASP A 138 -13.80 -36.58 6.07
CA ASP A 138 -14.82 -36.40 7.11
C ASP A 138 -14.97 -37.69 7.94
N GLU A 139 -14.11 -37.87 8.94
CA GLU A 139 -14.21 -38.96 9.90
C GLU A 139 -15.25 -38.61 10.96
N THR A 140 -16.23 -39.49 11.14
CA THR A 140 -17.29 -39.32 12.14
C THR A 140 -16.67 -39.19 13.54
N PRO A 141 -17.22 -38.35 14.45
CA PRO A 141 -16.62 -38.06 15.76
C PRO A 141 -16.25 -39.30 16.59
N GLU A 142 -16.98 -40.41 16.45
CA GLU A 142 -16.66 -41.69 17.10
C GLU A 142 -15.40 -42.36 16.55
N GLN A 143 -15.21 -42.34 15.23
CA GLN A 143 -14.05 -42.97 14.58
C GLN A 143 -12.75 -42.25 14.94
N ALA A 144 -12.80 -40.91 15.01
CA ALA A 144 -11.67 -40.11 15.45
C ALA A 144 -11.28 -40.41 16.90
N ARG A 145 -12.27 -40.64 17.79
CA ARG A 145 -12.03 -40.98 19.20
C ARG A 145 -11.39 -42.36 19.37
N LEU A 146 -11.89 -43.37 18.66
CA LEU A 146 -11.32 -44.72 18.72
C LEU A 146 -9.88 -44.76 18.22
N LYS A 147 -9.57 -44.03 17.14
CA LYS A 147 -8.19 -43.89 16.64
C LYS A 147 -7.28 -43.18 17.63
N TRP A 148 -7.78 -42.13 18.27
CA TRP A 148 -7.04 -41.39 19.31
C TRP A 148 -6.76 -42.27 20.53
N GLU A 149 -7.76 -43.02 21.03
CA GLU A 149 -7.57 -43.95 22.16
C GLU A 149 -6.57 -45.06 21.83
N ALA A 150 -6.60 -45.59 20.59
CA ALA A 150 -5.64 -46.59 20.13
C ALA A 150 -4.22 -46.02 20.02
N ASP A 151 -4.06 -44.79 19.51
CA ASP A 151 -2.75 -44.13 19.43
C ASP A 151 -2.19 -43.80 20.82
N MET A 152 -3.03 -43.37 21.77
CA MET A 152 -2.62 -43.10 23.15
C MET A 152 -2.15 -44.38 23.86
N ARG A 153 -2.86 -45.49 23.68
CA ARG A 153 -2.42 -46.80 24.18
C ARG A 153 -1.11 -47.26 23.54
N ARG A 154 -0.92 -47.00 22.24
CA ARG A 154 0.34 -47.31 21.54
C ARG A 154 1.53 -46.54 22.12
N ARG A 155 1.30 -45.32 22.61
CA ARG A 155 2.30 -44.48 23.26
C ARG A 155 2.44 -44.74 24.76
N GLY A 156 1.73 -45.74 25.31
CA GLY A 156 1.81 -46.13 26.72
C GLY A 156 1.14 -45.16 27.68
N ILE A 157 0.27 -44.27 27.18
CA ILE A 157 -0.44 -43.26 27.98
C ILE A 157 -1.87 -43.77 28.22
N ASP A 158 -2.33 -43.78 29.47
CA ASP A 158 -3.68 -44.21 29.80
C ASP A 158 -4.72 -43.15 29.36
N PRO A 159 -5.59 -43.44 28.38
CA PRO A 159 -6.59 -42.50 27.89
C PRO A 159 -7.63 -42.12 28.97
N GLY A 160 -7.79 -42.92 30.04
CA GLY A 160 -8.72 -42.64 31.14
C GLY A 160 -8.36 -41.42 32.00
N GLN A 161 -7.12 -40.90 31.88
CA GLN A 161 -6.69 -39.70 32.60
C GLN A 161 -7.23 -38.40 31.98
N PHE A 162 -7.74 -38.45 30.75
CA PHE A 162 -8.23 -37.27 30.03
C PHE A 162 -9.77 -37.29 29.92
N LYS A 163 -10.43 -36.27 30.47
CA LYS A 163 -11.88 -36.11 30.33
C LYS A 163 -12.21 -35.56 28.93
N THR A 164 -12.61 -36.43 28.00
CA THR A 164 -13.19 -35.98 26.73
C THR A 164 -14.63 -35.50 26.97
N SER A 165 -14.89 -34.20 26.84
CA SER A 165 -16.25 -33.65 26.95
C SER A 165 -17.10 -34.09 25.76
N ARG A 166 -18.27 -34.69 26.02
CA ARG A 166 -19.29 -34.95 24.99
C ARG A 166 -19.98 -33.62 24.67
N ARG A 167 -19.78 -33.09 23.46
CA ARG A 167 -20.68 -32.12 22.84
C ARG A 167 -21.28 -32.73 21.60
#